data_AF-A0A3C1K2F3-F1
#
_entry.id   AF-A0A3C1K2F3-F1
#
_cell.length_a   1.000
_cell.length_b   1.000
_cell.length_c   1.000
_cell.angle_alpha   90.00
_cell.angle_beta   90.00
_cell.angle_gamma   90.00
#
_symmetry.space_group_name_H-M   'P 1'
#
loop_
_entity.id
_entity.type
_entity.pdbx_description
1 polymer ?
#
loop_
_entity_poly.entity_id
_entity_poly.type
_entity_poly.pdbx_seq_one_letter_code
_entity_poly.pdbx_strand_id
1 'polypeptide(L)'
;MTMCSDIKNMCFIEELKNKTGQDIALFCIDGLSYYGKLNQIDKCNIATLNSFDYKSLNNISPQTAFIDTDKIVCFGFYSKNYMQTLDLCKYEYKEAAVCNNDALIEKLKSMERISISTIGGFIFSGELIDLQKKTAKLKAESVYGLSEGNKLNLQNIILVNLKAATAIIS
;
A
#
# COMPACT_ATOMS: atom_id res chain seq x y z
N MET A 1 9.44 -20.29 -12.53
CA MET A 1 10.01 -20.39 -11.16
C MET A 1 9.07 -19.62 -10.26
N THR A 2 8.36 -20.28 -9.36
CA THR A 2 7.28 -19.68 -8.59
C THR A 2 7.87 -18.95 -7.39
N MET A 3 8.23 -17.67 -7.56
CA MET A 3 8.57 -16.80 -6.43
C MET A 3 7.26 -16.44 -5.71
N CYS A 4 6.71 -17.40 -4.97
CA CYS A 4 5.73 -17.13 -3.93
C CYS A 4 6.46 -16.41 -2.79
N SER A 5 6.72 -15.12 -2.96
CA SER A 5 7.09 -14.26 -1.84
C SER A 5 5.86 -14.14 -0.95
N ASP A 6 5.81 -14.98 0.09
CA ASP A 6 4.80 -14.91 1.14
C ASP A 6 4.96 -13.59 1.91
N ILE A 7 4.30 -12.55 1.42
CA ILE A 7 4.27 -11.23 2.07
C ILE A 7 3.23 -11.16 3.19
N LYS A 8 2.55 -12.27 3.52
CA LYS A 8 1.48 -12.29 4.52
C LYS A 8 1.99 -11.79 5.86
N ASN A 9 1.39 -10.69 6.33
CA ASN A 9 1.73 -10.08 7.61
C ASN A 9 0.45 -9.92 8.43
N MET A 10 0.25 -10.81 9.41
CA MET A 10 -0.97 -10.82 10.20
C MET A 10 -1.17 -9.53 10.99
N CYS A 11 -0.11 -8.90 11.50
CA CYS A 11 -0.21 -7.63 12.20
C CYS A 11 -0.69 -6.51 11.26
N PHE A 12 -0.20 -6.50 10.03
CA PHE A 12 -0.64 -5.56 8.99
C PHE A 12 -2.12 -5.79 8.60
N ILE A 13 -2.51 -7.06 8.43
CA ILE A 13 -3.89 -7.43 8.07
C ILE A 13 -4.86 -7.11 9.21
N GLU A 14 -4.48 -7.33 10.47
CA GLU A 14 -5.27 -6.95 11.65
C GLU A 14 -5.47 -5.43 11.74
N GLU A 15 -4.42 -4.64 11.49
CA GLU A 15 -4.55 -3.19 11.42
C GLU A 15 -5.50 -2.75 10.30
N LEU A 16 -5.43 -3.39 9.13
CA LEU A 16 -6.35 -3.12 8.02
C LEU A 16 -7.80 -3.49 8.38
N LYS A 17 -8.02 -4.63 9.05
CA LYS A 17 -9.35 -5.05 9.56
C LYS A 17 -9.96 -4.00 10.48
N ASN A 18 -9.14 -3.41 11.35
CA ASN A 18 -9.55 -2.33 12.25
C ASN A 18 -9.91 -1.02 11.52
N LYS A 19 -9.66 -0.91 10.20
CA LYS A 19 -10.03 0.26 9.39
C LYS A 19 -11.32 0.06 8.58
N THR A 20 -12.06 -1.01 8.85
CA THR A 20 -13.37 -1.24 8.24
C THR A 20 -14.29 -0.03 8.45
N GLY A 21 -14.99 0.39 7.40
CA GLY A 21 -15.85 1.56 7.36
C GLY A 21 -15.16 2.86 6.96
N GLN A 22 -13.85 2.87 6.72
CA GLN A 22 -13.08 4.08 6.39
C GLN A 22 -12.71 4.14 4.90
N ASP A 23 -12.51 5.36 4.37
CA ASP A 23 -12.01 5.59 3.01
C ASP A 23 -10.50 5.34 2.99
N ILE A 24 -10.06 4.31 2.27
CA ILE A 24 -8.67 3.84 2.23
C ILE A 24 -8.13 3.72 0.80
N ALA A 25 -6.83 3.93 0.67
CA ALA A 25 -6.03 3.57 -0.49
C ALA A 25 -5.28 2.27 -0.19
N LEU A 26 -5.36 1.31 -1.10
CA LEU A 26 -4.62 0.05 -1.07
C LEU A 26 -3.64 0.00 -2.23
N PHE A 27 -2.39 -0.36 -1.93
CA PHE A 27 -1.34 -0.57 -2.92
C PHE A 27 -0.98 -2.05 -2.95
N CYS A 28 -0.94 -2.64 -4.15
CA CYS A 28 -0.79 -4.09 -4.32
C CYS A 28 0.54 -4.49 -4.98
N ILE A 29 0.96 -5.75 -4.80
CA ILE A 29 2.20 -6.29 -5.38
C ILE A 29 2.22 -6.30 -6.92
N ASP A 30 1.06 -6.22 -7.55
CA ASP A 30 0.91 -6.16 -9.01
C ASP A 30 1.03 -4.73 -9.57
N GLY A 31 1.37 -3.76 -8.71
CA GLY A 31 1.46 -2.35 -9.07
C GLY A 31 0.11 -1.65 -9.17
N LEU A 32 -1.01 -2.34 -8.91
CA LEU A 32 -2.33 -1.73 -8.91
C LEU A 32 -2.60 -1.01 -7.59
N SER A 33 -3.37 0.06 -7.68
CA SER A 33 -3.86 0.82 -6.53
C SER A 33 -5.39 0.88 -6.54
N TYR A 34 -6.00 0.64 -5.38
CA TYR A 34 -7.45 0.65 -5.21
C TYR A 34 -7.85 1.71 -4.19
N TYR A 35 -8.91 2.46 -4.48
CA TYR A 35 -9.37 3.57 -3.65
C TYR A 35 -10.85 3.42 -3.37
N GLY A 36 -11.22 3.39 -2.10
CA GLY A 36 -12.62 3.25 -1.75
C GLY A 36 -12.86 3.09 -0.26
N LYS A 37 -14.14 2.94 0.09
CA LYS A 37 -14.52 2.60 1.45
C LYS A 37 -14.29 1.12 1.69
N LEU A 38 -13.48 0.77 2.68
CA LEU A 38 -13.31 -0.63 3.10
C LEU A 38 -14.59 -1.10 3.78
N ASN A 39 -15.29 -2.06 3.19
CA ASN A 39 -16.53 -2.58 3.75
C ASN A 39 -16.30 -3.67 4.78
N GLN A 40 -15.37 -4.58 4.46
CA GLN A 40 -15.04 -5.75 5.28
C GLN A 40 -13.77 -6.42 4.76
N ILE A 41 -13.17 -7.24 5.61
CA ILE A 41 -12.25 -8.30 5.22
C ILE A 41 -12.85 -9.62 5.70
N ASP A 42 -13.07 -10.55 4.79
CA ASP A 42 -13.70 -11.82 5.12
C ASP A 42 -12.74 -12.84 5.75
N LYS A 43 -13.26 -14.03 6.06
CA LYS A 43 -12.50 -15.15 6.61
C LYS A 43 -11.44 -15.71 5.66
N CYS A 44 -11.57 -15.43 4.37
CA CYS A 44 -10.63 -15.81 3.32
C CYS A 44 -9.57 -14.72 3.08
N ASN A 45 -9.50 -13.70 3.94
CA ASN A 45 -8.59 -12.57 3.80
C ASN A 45 -8.81 -11.79 2.50
N ILE A 46 -10.07 -11.70 2.05
CA ILE A 46 -10.46 -10.85 0.92
C ILE A 46 -11.03 -9.53 1.44
N ALA A 47 -10.35 -8.43 1.13
CA ALA A 47 -10.83 -7.08 1.35
C ALA A 47 -11.86 -6.70 0.29
N THR A 48 -13.04 -6.28 0.75
CA THR A 48 -14.10 -5.75 -0.13
C THR A 48 -14.12 -4.24 -0.02
N LEU A 49 -13.88 -3.55 -1.13
CA LEU A 49 -13.92 -2.09 -1.22
C LEU A 49 -15.09 -1.65 -2.09
N ASN A 50 -15.87 -0.68 -1.62
CA ASN A 50 -16.73 0.10 -2.50
C ASN A 50 -15.84 1.13 -3.19
N SER A 51 -15.36 0.77 -4.38
CA SER A 51 -14.46 1.58 -5.18
C SER A 51 -15.22 2.75 -5.77
N PHE A 52 -14.58 3.92 -5.73
CA PHE A 52 -14.98 5.03 -6.57
C PHE A 52 -14.24 4.88 -7.89
N ASP A 53 -14.95 4.55 -8.97
CA ASP A 53 -14.35 4.54 -10.31
C ASP A 53 -14.29 5.99 -10.80
N TYR A 54 -13.08 6.52 -11.01
CA TYR A 54 -12.90 7.87 -11.56
C TYR A 54 -13.19 7.92 -13.06
N LYS A 55 -13.28 6.76 -13.75
CA LYS A 55 -13.82 6.74 -15.11
C LYS A 55 -15.33 6.88 -15.06
N SER A 56 -15.81 8.10 -14.88
CA SER A 56 -16.84 8.69 -15.73
C SER A 56 -17.34 10.03 -15.19
N LEU A 57 -17.07 11.09 -15.96
CA LEU A 57 -17.97 12.25 -16.13
C LEU A 57 -19.39 11.85 -16.61
N ASN A 58 -19.79 10.58 -16.50
CA ASN A 58 -20.94 9.92 -17.11
C ASN A 58 -21.44 8.77 -16.21
N ASN A 59 -22.00 9.06 -15.03
CA ASN A 59 -22.96 8.21 -14.31
C ASN A 59 -22.75 6.67 -14.39
N ILE A 60 -21.64 6.14 -13.84
CA ILE A 60 -21.53 4.69 -13.59
C ILE A 60 -21.63 4.42 -12.08
N SER A 61 -22.40 3.40 -11.73
CA SER A 61 -22.63 2.94 -10.36
C SER A 61 -21.31 2.56 -9.65
N PRO A 62 -21.23 2.71 -8.31
CA PRO A 62 -20.07 2.27 -7.54
C PRO A 62 -19.74 0.80 -7.83
N GLN A 63 -18.49 0.53 -8.17
CA GLN A 63 -18.01 -0.84 -8.42
C GLN A 63 -17.40 -1.41 -7.13
N THR A 64 -17.73 -2.66 -6.83
CA THR A 64 -17.12 -3.36 -5.69
C THR A 64 -15.83 -4.03 -6.16
N ALA A 65 -14.72 -3.72 -5.50
CA ALA A 65 -13.43 -4.36 -5.72
C ALA A 65 -13.17 -5.41 -4.64
N PHE A 66 -12.65 -6.58 -5.06
CA PHE A 66 -12.25 -7.67 -4.18
C PHE A 66 -10.74 -7.84 -4.27
N ILE A 67 -10.04 -7.60 -3.17
CA ILE A 67 -8.59 -7.60 -3.12
C ILE A 67 -8.13 -8.63 -2.09
N ASP A 68 -7.29 -9.55 -2.50
CA ASP A 68 -6.60 -10.48 -1.59
C ASP A 68 -5.63 -9.69 -0.70
N THR A 69 -5.80 -9.74 0.63
CA THR A 69 -4.94 -8.96 1.54
C THR A 69 -3.49 -9.41 1.52
N ASP A 70 -3.22 -10.65 1.10
CA ASP A 70 -1.86 -11.17 0.96
C ASP A 70 -1.15 -10.57 -0.27
N LYS A 71 -1.84 -9.73 -1.06
CA LYS A 71 -1.26 -8.93 -2.15
C LYS A 71 -1.03 -7.47 -1.77
N ILE A 72 -1.48 -7.02 -0.60
CA ILE A 72 -1.39 -5.60 -0.21
C ILE A 72 -0.01 -5.31 0.40
N VAL A 73 0.67 -4.32 -0.18
CA VAL A 73 2.01 -3.87 0.27
C VAL A 73 1.94 -2.63 1.16
N CYS A 74 0.90 -1.81 1.01
CA CYS A 74 0.70 -0.60 1.79
C CYS A 74 -0.77 -0.22 1.82
N PHE A 75 -1.21 0.41 2.91
CA PHE A 75 -2.48 1.13 2.93
C PHE A 75 -2.36 2.47 3.67
N GLY A 76 -3.24 3.39 3.32
CA GLY A 76 -3.36 4.69 3.96
C GLY A 76 -4.76 5.26 3.83
N PHE A 77 -5.05 6.30 4.59
CA PHE A 77 -6.28 7.06 4.39
C PHE A 77 -6.08 8.06 3.26
N TYR A 78 -7.15 8.35 2.52
CA TYR A 78 -7.13 9.42 1.52
C TYR A 78 -8.32 10.35 1.74
N SER A 79 -8.19 11.60 1.32
CA SER A 79 -9.31 12.54 1.30
C SER A 79 -9.84 12.63 -0.13
N LYS A 80 -11.17 12.53 -0.28
CA LYS A 80 -11.86 12.56 -1.59
C LYS A 80 -11.53 13.81 -2.40
N ASN A 81 -11.14 14.90 -1.74
CA ASN A 81 -10.79 16.17 -2.36
C ASN A 81 -9.41 16.17 -3.06
N TYR A 82 -8.59 15.12 -2.89
CA TYR A 82 -7.21 15.07 -3.40
C TYR A 82 -6.99 14.05 -4.54
N MET A 83 -8.05 13.40 -5.04
CA MET A 83 -7.96 12.36 -6.08
C MET A 83 -7.96 12.90 -7.52
N GLN A 84 -7.25 13.99 -7.82
CA GLN A 84 -7.22 14.54 -9.19
C GLN A 84 -6.14 13.93 -10.10
N THR A 85 -5.29 13.00 -9.63
CA THR A 85 -4.11 12.58 -10.44
C THR A 85 -3.70 11.14 -10.18
N LEU A 86 -4.59 10.19 -10.47
CA LEU A 86 -4.28 8.76 -10.39
C LEU A 86 -4.78 8.06 -11.65
N ASP A 87 -3.99 8.17 -12.71
CA ASP A 87 -4.11 7.24 -13.81
C ASP A 87 -3.81 5.82 -13.30
N LEU A 88 -4.69 4.89 -13.68
CA LEU A 88 -4.54 3.45 -13.45
C LEU A 88 -3.32 2.96 -14.21
N CYS A 89 -2.17 3.01 -13.56
CA CYS A 89 -0.93 2.64 -14.20
C CYS A 89 -0.71 1.14 -14.05
N LYS A 90 -1.14 0.43 -15.09
CA LYS A 90 -0.70 -0.94 -15.35
C LYS A 90 0.74 -0.89 -15.85
N TYR A 91 1.66 -1.45 -15.08
CA TYR A 91 3.00 -1.71 -15.57
C TYR A 91 3.44 -3.11 -15.13
N GLU A 92 3.98 -3.88 -16.07
CA GLU A 92 4.56 -5.19 -15.79
C GLU A 92 5.94 -4.99 -15.15
N TYR A 93 6.07 -5.35 -13.87
CA TYR A 93 7.33 -5.30 -13.15
C TYR A 93 8.14 -6.60 -13.33
N LYS A 94 9.47 -6.47 -13.45
CA LYS A 94 10.42 -7.59 -13.46
C LYS A 94 11.00 -7.80 -12.06
N GLU A 95 10.96 -9.06 -11.62
CA GLU A 95 11.36 -9.59 -10.30
C GLU A 95 12.46 -8.79 -9.57
N ALA A 96 12.13 -8.20 -8.43
CA ALA A 96 13.10 -7.73 -7.45
C ALA A 96 13.31 -8.80 -6.37
N ALA A 97 14.57 -9.10 -6.07
CA ALA A 97 14.92 -10.05 -5.02
C ALA A 97 14.44 -9.55 -3.65
N VAL A 98 13.68 -10.39 -2.93
CA VAL A 98 13.29 -10.13 -1.55
C VAL A 98 14.53 -10.22 -0.67
N CYS A 99 14.99 -9.10 -0.12
CA CYS A 99 16.10 -9.09 0.82
C CYS A 99 15.68 -9.73 2.16
N ASN A 100 16.66 -10.26 2.90
CA ASN A 100 16.44 -10.71 4.28
C ASN A 100 16.01 -9.52 5.16
N ASN A 101 14.71 -9.40 5.40
CA ASN A 101 14.07 -8.21 5.96
C ASN A 101 14.47 -7.90 7.40
N ASP A 102 15.01 -8.86 8.17
CA ASP A 102 15.29 -8.64 9.59
C ASP A 102 16.44 -7.65 9.81
N ALA A 103 17.49 -7.72 8.98
CA ALA A 103 18.61 -6.77 9.04
C ALA A 103 18.20 -5.35 8.61
N LEU A 104 17.25 -5.25 7.68
CA LEU A 104 16.69 -3.98 7.23
C LEU A 104 15.84 -3.33 8.33
N ILE A 105 15.02 -4.13 9.03
CA ILE A 105 14.18 -3.68 10.14
C ILE A 105 15.02 -3.18 11.32
N GLU A 106 16.14 -3.83 11.64
CA GLU A 106 17.02 -3.32 12.70
C GLU A 106 17.63 -1.96 12.34
N LYS A 107 17.99 -1.72 11.08
CA LYS A 107 18.47 -0.41 10.63
C LYS A 107 17.40 0.68 10.69
N LEU A 108 16.13 0.33 10.46
CA LEU A 108 15.02 1.28 10.54
C LEU A 108 14.87 1.90 11.94
N LYS A 109 15.15 1.14 13.01
CA LYS A 109 14.96 1.63 14.39
C LYS A 109 15.80 2.87 14.71
N SER A 110 16.89 3.11 13.98
CA SER A 110 17.76 4.28 14.16
C SER A 110 17.51 5.40 13.16
N MET A 111 16.51 5.29 12.28
CA MET A 111 16.24 6.27 11.21
C MET A 111 14.94 7.03 11.50
N GLU A 112 15.01 8.36 11.44
CA GLU A 112 13.82 9.22 11.59
C GLU A 112 13.06 9.39 10.28
N ARG A 113 13.77 9.51 9.17
CA ARG A 113 13.20 9.62 7.82
C ARG A 113 13.70 8.50 6.95
N ILE A 114 12.78 7.90 6.21
CA ILE A 114 13.06 6.74 5.38
C ILE A 114 12.25 6.79 4.08
N SER A 115 12.79 6.10 3.08
CA SER A 115 12.11 5.74 1.85
C SER A 115 12.12 4.23 1.70
N ILE A 116 10.95 3.63 1.53
CA ILE A 116 10.77 2.18 1.39
C ILE A 116 10.29 1.89 -0.02
N SER A 117 11.04 1.11 -0.79
CA SER A 117 10.56 0.55 -2.04
C SER A 117 9.94 -0.83 -1.81
N THR A 118 8.92 -1.18 -2.58
CA THR A 118 8.19 -2.45 -2.46
C THR A 118 8.18 -3.26 -3.75
N ILE A 119 7.83 -4.55 -3.68
CA ILE A 119 7.72 -5.47 -4.84
C ILE A 119 6.73 -4.94 -5.90
N GLY A 120 5.70 -4.20 -5.48
CA GLY A 120 4.74 -3.56 -6.41
C GLY A 120 5.26 -2.29 -7.10
N GLY A 121 6.54 -1.95 -6.92
CA GLY A 121 7.17 -0.78 -7.53
C GLY A 121 6.82 0.55 -6.88
N PHE A 122 6.12 0.53 -5.75
CA PHE A 122 5.83 1.75 -4.99
C PHE A 122 7.01 2.13 -4.10
N ILE A 123 7.28 3.44 -4.03
CA ILE A 123 8.22 4.04 -3.08
C ILE A 123 7.43 4.94 -2.13
N PHE A 124 7.56 4.66 -0.84
CA PHE A 124 6.92 5.39 0.24
C PHE A 124 7.98 6.11 1.06
N SER A 125 7.94 7.45 1.07
CA SER A 125 8.89 8.26 1.84
C SER A 125 8.20 9.05 2.93
N GLY A 126 8.82 9.13 4.11
CA GLY A 126 8.28 9.87 5.24
C GLY A 126 9.03 9.68 6.54
N GLU A 127 8.46 10.25 7.61
CA GLU A 127 8.95 10.11 8.98
C GLU A 127 8.48 8.77 9.57
N LEU A 128 9.39 7.98 10.12
CA LEU A 128 9.05 6.72 10.79
C LEU A 128 8.41 7.01 12.16
N ILE A 129 7.12 6.71 12.29
CA ILE A 129 6.36 6.93 13.53
C ILE A 129 6.47 5.71 14.45
N ASP A 130 6.34 4.52 13.89
CA ASP A 130 6.30 3.26 14.63
C ASP A 130 6.74 2.09 13.75
N LEU A 131 7.29 1.06 14.38
CA LEU A 131 7.78 -0.14 13.72
C LEU A 131 7.39 -1.36 14.55
N GLN A 132 6.41 -2.12 14.08
CA GLN A 132 5.90 -3.29 14.79
C GLN A 132 5.76 -4.48 13.85
N LYS A 133 6.32 -5.64 14.25
CA LYS A 133 6.08 -6.94 13.59
C LYS A 133 6.19 -6.89 12.05
N LYS A 134 7.24 -6.26 11.52
CA LYS A 134 7.47 -6.07 10.07
C LYS A 134 6.44 -5.16 9.38
N THR A 135 5.81 -4.26 10.13
CA THR A 135 4.96 -3.18 9.63
C THR A 135 5.59 -1.86 10.02
N ALA A 136 5.86 -1.00 9.05
CA ALA A 136 6.30 0.38 9.28
C ALA A 136 5.09 1.31 9.20
N LYS A 137 4.91 2.14 10.22
CA LYS A 137 3.95 3.25 10.21
C LYS A 137 4.71 4.51 9.88
N LEU A 138 4.36 5.13 8.76
CA LEU A 138 5.02 6.34 8.28
C LEU A 138 4.09 7.53 8.32
N LYS A 139 4.66 8.69 8.65
CA LYS A 139 4.07 9.96 8.28
C LYS A 139 4.43 10.25 6.82
N ALA A 140 3.57 9.91 5.88
CA ALA A 140 3.86 9.99 4.45
C ALA A 140 4.12 11.44 4.01
N GLU A 141 5.27 11.67 3.37
CA GLU A 141 5.61 12.94 2.73
C GLU A 141 5.42 12.87 1.22
N SER A 142 5.71 11.71 0.64
CA SER A 142 5.54 11.43 -0.78
C SER A 142 5.37 9.94 -1.02
N VAL A 143 4.51 9.62 -1.98
CA VAL A 143 4.28 8.27 -2.49
C VAL A 143 4.49 8.34 -3.99
N TYR A 144 5.41 7.53 -4.48
CA TYR A 144 5.72 7.43 -5.90
C TYR A 144 5.27 6.05 -6.41
N GLY A 145 4.46 6.05 -7.47
CA GLY A 145 4.17 4.86 -8.27
C GLY A 145 5.09 4.79 -9.50
N LEU A 146 5.11 3.64 -10.19
CA LEU A 146 5.94 3.41 -11.37
C LEU A 146 5.53 4.23 -12.62
N SER A 147 4.40 4.93 -12.58
CA SER A 147 4.03 5.87 -13.63
C SER A 147 4.45 7.28 -13.30
N GLU A 148 5.16 7.89 -14.25
CA GLU A 148 5.63 9.27 -14.30
C GLU A 148 5.05 10.21 -13.24
N GLY A 149 5.86 10.50 -12.21
CA GLY A 149 5.88 11.77 -11.49
C GLY A 149 4.70 12.11 -10.56
N ASN A 150 3.61 11.35 -10.55
CA ASN A 150 2.44 11.73 -9.77
C ASN A 150 2.61 11.38 -8.29
N LYS A 151 2.90 12.41 -7.48
CA LYS A 151 2.89 12.34 -6.01
C LYS A 151 1.47 12.09 -5.54
N LEU A 152 1.24 10.93 -4.91
CA LEU A 152 -0.06 10.65 -4.30
C LEU A 152 -0.17 11.39 -2.97
N ASN A 153 -1.20 12.20 -2.83
CA ASN A 153 -1.48 12.91 -1.59
C ASN A 153 -2.37 12.03 -0.70
N LEU A 154 -1.74 11.04 -0.06
CA LEU A 154 -2.38 10.29 1.01
C LEU A 154 -2.48 11.16 2.26
N GLN A 155 -3.51 10.96 3.08
CA GLN A 155 -3.52 11.55 4.40
C GLN A 155 -2.29 11.05 5.16
N ASN A 156 -1.77 11.93 6.01
CA ASN A 156 -0.43 11.92 6.58
C ASN A 156 0.08 10.59 7.14
N ILE A 157 -0.73 9.54 7.39
CA ILE A 157 -0.26 8.28 7.96
C ILE A 157 -0.55 7.11 7.01
N ILE A 158 0.48 6.34 6.71
CA ILE A 158 0.41 5.08 5.95
C ILE A 158 1.02 3.94 6.75
N LEU A 159 0.60 2.72 6.45
CA LEU A 159 1.21 1.50 6.94
C LEU A 159 1.80 0.75 5.76
N VAL A 160 3.09 0.41 5.85
CA VAL A 160 3.84 -0.33 4.83
C VAL A 160 4.17 -1.72 5.37
N ASN A 161 3.83 -2.75 4.60
CA ASN A 161 4.17 -4.13 4.90
C ASN A 161 5.63 -4.40 4.50
N LEU A 162 6.53 -4.46 5.48
CA LEU A 162 7.96 -4.64 5.24
C LEU A 162 8.32 -6.03 4.71
N LYS A 163 7.39 -7.01 4.76
CA LYS A 163 7.62 -8.27 4.05
C LYS A 163 7.66 -8.09 2.53
N ALA A 164 7.01 -7.05 2.02
CA ALA A 164 7.04 -6.67 0.62
C ALA A 164 8.12 -5.64 0.29
N ALA A 165 8.98 -5.27 1.25
CA ALA A 165 10.05 -4.30 1.02
C ALA A 165 11.17 -4.91 0.16
N THR A 166 11.67 -4.12 -0.79
CA THR A 166 12.79 -4.47 -1.66
C THR A 166 14.05 -3.66 -1.34
N ALA A 167 13.88 -2.43 -0.87
CA ALA A 167 14.97 -1.59 -0.38
C ALA A 167 14.47 -0.58 0.65
N ILE A 168 15.41 -0.11 1.47
CA ILE A 168 15.20 0.95 2.46
C ILE A 168 16.35 1.94 2.32
N ILE A 169 15.99 3.22 2.20
CA ILE A 169 16.91 4.33 1.99
C ILE A 169 16.65 5.37 3.08
N SER A 170 17.70 5.92 3.69
CA SER A 170 17.63 7.05 4.63
C SER A 170 17.74 8.38 3.90
#